data_AF-A0A2W4S7Y1-F1
#
_entry.id   AF-A0A2W4S7Y1-F1
#
_cell.length_a   1.000
_cell.length_b   1.000
_cell.length_c   1.000
_cell.angle_alpha   90.00
_cell.angle_beta   90.00
_cell.angle_gamma   90.00
#
_symmetry.space_group_name_H-M   'P 1'
#
loop_
_entity.id
_entity.type
_entity.pdbx_description
1 polymer ?
#
loop_
_entity_poly.entity_id
_entity_poly.type
_entity_poly.pdbx_seq_one_letter_code
_entity_poly.pdbx_strand_id
1 'polypeptide(L)'
;MAFPTLGREVFTPLEGTATELFFAAAIYEFLIYRGRAADNALYPGLAESWEISPDRLTYTFKIRQGVQFHAGRGMMTAEDVVYSFKLIGGAQSSNPRKFVVGWMDAIEAVDPATVRIRLKKQQPSLLHQISSFNPYFMIVSKAHFEALGVAEANRQPVGTGPYSLKRHVRNTVVELEAVQNHWRKTPAFARVDVRVVPDERSMISMLKAGEADLIFASGTSLAELRKAKFEILSNPGAYFINVAFGGQVLKSREGYDASSPWANEDEPERSRKVREALGLAINTPDIIARLLQNMGRPFAVNQFLPGGIFTQPDWEPPRFDPAAAKRLLAEAGYPNGFARPMTMLVVQHNAEAVDVAEAVAMSWERIGLRVQRRVVDEAVWKNGWYPRSTMQRWTCYVHLSTPLGRVPAGGVAEGGHRRLPV
;
A
#
# COMPACT_ATOMS: atom_id res chain seq x y z
N MET A 1 -0.27 10.10 -19.13
CA MET A 1 -1.08 9.17 -18.31
C MET A 1 -2.27 9.92 -17.70
N ALA A 2 -3.43 9.27 -17.55
CA ALA A 2 -4.62 9.85 -16.94
C ALA A 2 -5.06 9.06 -15.70
N PHE A 3 -5.37 9.78 -14.62
CA PHE A 3 -5.72 9.26 -13.31
C PHE A 3 -7.01 9.91 -12.81
N PRO A 4 -7.90 9.19 -12.10
CA PRO A 4 -9.13 9.77 -11.56
C PRO A 4 -8.85 10.85 -10.49
N THR A 5 -7.76 10.71 -9.75
CA THR A 5 -7.31 11.66 -8.73
C THR A 5 -5.81 11.46 -8.45
N LEU A 6 -5.14 12.51 -7.97
CA LEU A 6 -3.78 12.46 -7.43
C LEU A 6 -3.76 12.65 -5.89
N GLY A 7 -4.93 12.52 -5.26
CA GLY A 7 -5.11 12.69 -3.82
C GLY A 7 -4.74 14.10 -3.37
N ARG A 8 -3.93 14.21 -2.30
CA ARG A 8 -3.49 15.51 -1.78
C ARG A 8 -2.34 16.17 -2.55
N GLU A 9 -1.75 15.47 -3.53
CA GLU A 9 -0.64 15.98 -4.34
C GLU A 9 0.56 16.44 -3.49
N VAL A 10 0.96 15.57 -2.57
CA VAL A 10 2.11 15.77 -1.67
C VAL A 10 3.36 15.19 -2.33
N PHE A 11 4.48 15.91 -2.23
CA PHE A 11 5.76 15.48 -2.78
C PHE A 11 6.79 15.08 -1.71
N THR A 12 6.57 15.43 -0.43
CA THR A 12 7.49 15.05 0.65
C THR A 12 7.17 13.68 1.25
N PRO A 13 8.18 12.99 1.83
CA PRO A 13 7.96 11.73 2.56
C PRO A 13 7.29 11.93 3.95
N LEU A 14 6.83 13.12 4.32
CA LEU A 14 6.37 13.43 5.69
C LEU A 14 4.90 13.17 5.93
N GLU A 15 4.14 13.07 4.85
CA GLU A 15 2.73 12.78 4.87
C GLU A 15 2.36 12.08 3.56
N GLY A 16 1.15 11.55 3.50
CA GLY A 16 0.66 10.90 2.30
C GLY A 16 0.38 9.43 2.51
N THR A 17 -0.32 8.84 1.56
CA THR A 17 -0.38 7.40 1.39
C THR A 17 0.58 6.94 0.30
N ALA A 18 0.84 5.64 0.21
CA ALA A 18 1.64 5.08 -0.86
C ALA A 18 1.06 5.41 -2.25
N THR A 19 -0.26 5.49 -2.37
CA THR A 19 -0.96 5.87 -3.61
C THR A 19 -0.84 7.35 -3.93
N GLU A 20 -0.57 8.22 -2.95
CA GLU A 20 -0.35 9.65 -3.17
C GLU A 20 1.11 9.95 -3.55
N LEU A 21 2.07 9.09 -3.16
CA LEU A 21 3.50 9.34 -3.31
C LEU A 21 4.13 8.70 -4.56
N PHE A 22 3.35 8.08 -5.45
CA PHE A 22 3.90 7.33 -6.59
C PHE A 22 4.71 8.19 -7.56
N PHE A 23 4.29 9.44 -7.82
CA PHE A 23 5.07 10.37 -8.63
C PHE A 23 6.25 10.97 -7.85
N ALA A 24 6.13 11.12 -6.52
CA ALA A 24 7.24 11.55 -5.68
C ALA A 24 8.39 10.53 -5.71
N ALA A 25 8.09 9.23 -5.80
CA ALA A 25 9.09 8.17 -5.97
C ALA A 25 9.83 8.18 -7.34
N ALA A 26 9.37 9.00 -8.30
CA ALA A 26 10.12 9.29 -9.53
C ALA A 26 11.11 10.47 -9.34
N ILE A 27 10.81 11.35 -8.38
CA ILE A 27 11.60 12.54 -8.04
C ILE A 27 12.69 12.21 -7.02
N TYR A 28 12.35 11.44 -5.99
CA TYR A 28 13.28 11.06 -4.92
C TYR A 28 13.71 9.60 -5.04
N GLU A 29 14.71 9.22 -4.25
CA GLU A 29 15.24 7.86 -4.21
C GLU A 29 15.44 7.34 -2.79
N PHE A 30 15.72 6.03 -2.70
CA PHE A 30 15.81 5.27 -1.47
C PHE A 30 17.24 4.79 -1.25
N LEU A 31 17.61 4.56 0.02
CA LEU A 31 18.89 3.90 0.34
C LEU A 31 18.99 2.52 -0.31
N ILE A 32 17.89 1.77 -0.29
CA ILE A 32 17.83 0.38 -0.71
C ILE A 32 16.61 0.20 -1.61
N TYR A 33 16.78 -0.52 -2.71
CA TYR A 33 15.67 -0.93 -3.55
C TYR A 33 15.23 -2.35 -3.21
N ARG A 34 13.93 -2.61 -3.20
CA ARG A 34 13.40 -3.97 -3.16
C ARG A 34 13.19 -4.49 -4.58
N GLY A 35 13.61 -5.74 -4.82
CA GLY A 35 13.35 -6.49 -6.04
C GLY A 35 11.87 -6.74 -6.31
N ARG A 36 11.61 -7.51 -7.37
CA ARG A 36 10.25 -7.95 -7.67
C ARG A 36 9.78 -8.92 -6.56
N ALA A 37 8.47 -9.01 -6.38
CA ALA A 37 7.86 -9.78 -5.28
C ALA A 37 8.33 -11.25 -5.19
N ALA A 38 8.83 -11.83 -6.29
CA ALA A 38 9.27 -13.22 -6.38
C ALA A 38 10.61 -13.52 -5.68
N ASP A 39 11.55 -12.57 -5.62
CA ASP A 39 12.87 -12.79 -4.97
C ASP A 39 12.96 -12.18 -3.57
N ASN A 40 12.13 -11.17 -3.28
CA ASN A 40 12.19 -10.35 -2.07
C ASN A 40 13.61 -9.82 -1.75
N ALA A 41 14.48 -9.76 -2.75
CA ALA A 41 15.86 -9.38 -2.59
C ALA A 41 15.97 -7.86 -2.38
N LEU A 42 17.00 -7.47 -1.64
CA LEU A 42 17.34 -6.07 -1.42
C LEU A 42 18.56 -5.73 -2.28
N TYR A 43 18.46 -4.63 -3.01
CA TYR A 43 19.45 -4.15 -3.95
C TYR A 43 19.98 -2.78 -3.52
N PRO A 44 21.27 -2.50 -3.79
CA PRO A 44 21.85 -1.18 -3.61
C PRO A 44 21.02 -0.07 -4.27
N GLY A 45 20.88 1.05 -3.57
CA GLY A 45 20.27 2.28 -4.06
C GLY A 45 21.24 3.43 -3.87
N LEU A 46 20.81 4.44 -3.11
CA LEU A 46 21.69 5.50 -2.62
C LEU A 46 22.73 4.97 -1.62
N ALA A 47 22.48 3.82 -0.99
CA ALA A 47 23.51 3.04 -0.33
C ALA A 47 24.06 1.99 -1.31
N GLU A 48 25.37 1.99 -1.54
CA GLU A 48 26.07 1.02 -2.40
C GLU A 48 26.20 -0.35 -1.72
N SER A 49 26.35 -0.34 -0.40
CA SER A 49 26.41 -1.53 0.44
C SER A 49 25.98 -1.21 1.88
N TRP A 50 25.73 -2.26 2.65
CA TRP A 50 25.51 -2.15 4.08
C TRP A 50 26.04 -3.37 4.83
N GLU A 51 26.47 -3.14 6.06
CA GLU A 51 26.93 -4.15 6.99
C GLU A 51 26.04 -4.18 8.23
N ILE A 52 25.80 -5.38 8.76
CA ILE A 52 25.01 -5.60 9.98
C ILE A 52 25.95 -6.17 11.02
N SER A 53 26.02 -5.56 12.20
CA SER A 53 26.82 -6.06 13.31
C SER A 53 26.36 -7.45 13.77
N PRO A 54 27.23 -8.27 14.39
CA PRO A 54 26.87 -9.61 14.86
C PRO A 54 25.67 -9.65 15.82
N ASP A 55 25.51 -8.62 16.66
CA ASP A 55 24.37 -8.47 17.59
C ASP A 55 23.07 -8.00 16.91
N ARG A 56 23.12 -7.64 15.62
CA ARG A 56 22.04 -7.11 14.79
C ARG A 56 21.44 -5.79 15.30
N LEU A 57 22.21 -5.03 16.06
CA LEU A 57 21.80 -3.73 16.60
C LEU A 57 22.40 -2.55 15.83
N THR A 58 23.46 -2.75 15.06
CA THR A 58 24.12 -1.68 14.29
C THR A 58 24.11 -2.00 12.80
N TYR A 59 23.67 -1.02 12.01
CA TYR A 59 23.65 -1.08 10.55
C TYR A 59 24.49 0.06 10.00
N THR A 60 25.50 -0.25 9.21
CA THR A 60 26.40 0.74 8.61
C THR A 60 26.19 0.74 7.10
N PHE A 61 25.84 1.88 6.52
CA PHE A 61 25.58 2.05 5.09
C PHE A 61 26.71 2.86 4.44
N LYS A 62 27.21 2.38 3.31
CA LYS A 62 28.11 3.14 2.44
C LYS A 62 27.28 3.88 1.41
N ILE A 63 27.33 5.20 1.46
CA ILE A 63 26.53 6.11 0.65
C ILE A 63 27.24 6.40 -0.66
N ARG A 64 26.50 6.26 -1.76
CA ARG A 64 26.98 6.50 -3.12
C ARG A 64 27.48 7.94 -3.27
N GLN A 65 28.68 8.08 -3.84
CA GLN A 65 29.28 9.36 -4.14
C GLN A 65 28.91 9.84 -5.55
N GLY A 66 28.98 11.15 -5.77
CA GLY A 66 28.70 11.75 -7.09
C GLY A 66 27.22 11.80 -7.47
N VAL A 67 26.30 11.52 -6.53
CA VAL A 67 24.86 11.69 -6.76
C VAL A 67 24.50 13.16 -6.56
N GLN A 68 24.01 13.82 -7.61
CA GLN A 68 23.61 15.21 -7.55
C GLN A 68 22.10 15.35 -7.34
N PHE A 69 21.70 16.30 -6.50
CA PHE A 69 20.30 16.73 -6.45
C PHE A 69 19.90 17.47 -7.73
N HIS A 70 18.62 17.40 -8.09
CA HIS A 70 18.06 18.08 -9.25
C HIS A 70 18.43 19.58 -9.30
N ALA A 71 18.47 20.12 -10.52
CA ALA A 71 18.77 21.53 -10.77
C ALA A 71 20.08 22.04 -10.12
N GLY A 72 21.08 21.15 -9.95
CA GLY A 72 22.40 21.51 -9.44
C GLY A 72 22.41 21.88 -7.94
N ARG A 73 21.41 21.43 -7.16
CA ARG A 73 21.24 21.78 -5.73
C ARG A 73 22.21 21.05 -4.78
N GLY A 74 23.45 20.82 -5.23
CA GLY A 74 24.51 20.17 -4.46
C GLY A 74 24.58 18.66 -4.64
N MET A 75 25.62 18.08 -4.04
CA MET A 75 25.85 16.64 -3.99
C MET A 75 25.18 16.06 -2.75
N MET A 76 24.57 14.89 -2.90
CA MET A 76 24.02 14.13 -1.79
C MET A 76 25.15 13.58 -0.92
N THR A 77 24.97 13.66 0.40
CA THR A 77 25.90 13.16 1.41
C THR A 77 25.18 12.32 2.47
N ALA A 78 25.95 11.71 3.37
CA ALA A 78 25.41 11.05 4.55
C ALA A 78 24.57 11.98 5.44
N GLU A 79 24.82 13.30 5.45
CA GLU A 79 24.02 14.24 6.23
C GLU A 79 22.58 14.35 5.72
N ASP A 80 22.37 14.28 4.40
CA ASP A 80 21.04 14.31 3.80
C ASP A 80 20.21 13.09 4.21
N VAL A 81 20.86 11.92 4.33
CA VAL A 81 20.23 10.70 4.82
C VAL A 81 19.81 10.85 6.29
N VAL A 82 20.72 11.30 7.16
CA VAL A 82 20.43 11.52 8.58
C VAL A 82 19.31 12.55 8.74
N TYR A 83 19.35 13.64 7.97
CA TYR A 83 18.34 14.67 7.97
C TYR A 83 16.97 14.11 7.58
N SER A 84 16.90 13.34 6.50
CA SER A 84 15.66 12.72 6.01
C SER A 84 14.97 11.87 7.08
N PHE A 85 15.75 11.03 7.78
CA PHE A 85 15.22 10.17 8.85
C PHE A 85 14.77 10.97 10.08
N LYS A 86 15.52 12.01 10.46
CA LYS A 86 15.12 12.93 11.55
C LYS A 86 13.84 13.68 11.19
N LEU A 87 13.72 14.14 9.95
CA LEU A 87 12.53 14.82 9.45
C LEU A 87 11.31 13.90 9.49
N ILE A 88 11.44 12.65 9.06
CA ILE A 88 10.39 11.61 9.15
C ILE A 88 9.98 11.33 10.60
N GLY A 89 10.94 11.30 11.53
CA GLY A 89 10.68 11.07 12.97
C GLY A 89 10.18 12.31 13.74
N GLY A 90 10.23 13.50 13.13
CA GLY A 90 9.95 14.77 13.78
C GLY A 90 8.47 15.01 14.10
N ALA A 91 8.21 15.99 14.97
CA ALA A 91 6.85 16.32 15.43
C ALA A 91 5.91 16.80 14.30
N GLN A 92 6.46 17.42 13.25
CA GLN A 92 5.71 17.89 12.07
C GLN A 92 5.36 16.75 11.09
N SER A 93 5.85 15.53 11.33
CA SER A 93 5.62 14.39 10.44
C SER A 93 4.38 13.60 10.84
N SER A 94 3.48 13.44 9.87
CA SER A 94 2.32 12.52 9.94
C SER A 94 2.61 11.19 9.22
N ASN A 95 3.87 10.94 8.86
CA ASN A 95 4.30 9.76 8.13
C ASN A 95 3.82 8.48 8.86
N PRO A 96 3.06 7.60 8.18
CA PRO A 96 2.47 6.42 8.80
C PRO A 96 3.51 5.38 9.25
N ARG A 97 4.77 5.51 8.80
CA ARG A 97 5.91 4.68 9.17
C ARG A 97 6.90 5.35 10.12
N LYS A 98 6.56 6.51 10.71
CA LYS A 98 7.46 7.20 11.66
C LYS A 98 7.87 6.35 12.87
N PHE A 99 7.08 5.33 13.23
CA PHE A 99 7.42 4.37 14.29
C PHE A 99 8.74 3.63 14.03
N VAL A 100 9.15 3.46 12.77
CA VAL A 100 10.42 2.81 12.38
C VAL A 100 11.60 3.65 12.85
N VAL A 101 11.51 4.98 12.78
CA VAL A 101 12.53 5.88 13.36
C VAL A 101 12.57 5.74 14.88
N GLY A 102 11.42 5.49 15.51
CA GLY A 102 11.34 5.21 16.95
C GLY A 102 12.10 3.96 17.41
N TRP A 103 12.39 3.01 16.51
CA TRP A 103 13.24 1.84 16.80
C TRP A 103 14.72 2.19 16.93
N MET A 104 15.14 3.32 16.36
CA MET A 104 16.52 3.77 16.36
C MET A 104 16.83 4.40 17.70
N ASP A 105 17.95 3.99 18.26
CA ASP A 105 18.60 4.66 19.37
C ASP A 105 19.43 5.86 18.86
N ALA A 106 20.13 5.67 17.74
CA ALA A 106 20.86 6.74 17.06
C ALA A 106 20.88 6.54 15.54
N ILE A 107 20.95 7.66 14.81
CA ILE A 107 21.33 7.72 13.40
C ILE A 107 22.30 8.87 13.20
N GLU A 108 23.46 8.56 12.63
CA GLU A 108 24.58 9.50 12.51
C GLU A 108 25.29 9.36 11.16
N ALA A 109 25.83 10.48 10.67
CA ALA A 109 26.79 10.49 9.58
C ALA A 109 28.16 10.36 10.22
N VAL A 110 28.81 9.21 10.02
CA VAL A 110 30.14 8.92 10.59
C VAL A 110 31.21 9.70 9.83
N ASP A 111 30.98 9.85 8.54
CA ASP A 111 31.75 10.63 7.58
C ASP A 111 30.81 11.02 6.41
N PRO A 112 31.24 11.84 5.43
CA PRO A 112 30.37 12.28 4.33
C PRO A 112 29.75 11.15 3.49
N ALA A 113 30.30 9.94 3.55
CA ALA A 113 29.90 8.78 2.75
C ALA A 113 29.41 7.59 3.60
N THR A 114 29.27 7.74 4.91
CA THR A 114 28.92 6.63 5.81
C THR A 114 27.83 7.03 6.79
N VAL A 115 26.73 6.29 6.79
CA VAL A 115 25.64 6.43 7.76
C VAL A 115 25.64 5.23 8.70
N ARG A 116 25.53 5.47 10.01
CA ARG A 116 25.35 4.41 11.00
C ARG A 116 23.99 4.56 11.69
N ILE A 117 23.25 3.46 11.74
CA ILE A 117 22.00 3.33 12.51
C ILE A 117 22.23 2.35 13.65
N ARG A 118 21.98 2.79 14.89
CA ARG A 118 21.95 1.94 16.09
C ARG A 118 20.51 1.75 16.52
N LEU A 119 20.09 0.51 16.76
CA LEU A 119 18.74 0.15 17.18
C LEU A 119 18.66 -0.03 18.71
N LYS A 120 17.47 0.23 19.26
CA LYS A 120 17.16 -0.05 20.67
C LYS A 120 16.99 -1.55 20.94
N LYS A 121 16.51 -2.30 19.94
CA LYS A 121 16.25 -3.74 19.96
C LYS A 121 16.45 -4.30 18.56
N GLN A 122 16.69 -5.60 18.44
CA GLN A 122 16.80 -6.27 17.15
C GLN A 122 15.51 -6.09 16.34
N GLN A 123 15.63 -5.62 15.09
CA GLN A 123 14.52 -5.44 14.16
C GLN A 123 14.80 -6.16 12.84
N PRO A 124 14.37 -7.42 12.68
CA PRO A 124 14.60 -8.20 11.46
C PRO A 124 14.02 -7.56 10.19
N SER A 125 13.04 -6.67 10.33
CA SER A 125 12.36 -6.01 9.21
C SER A 125 12.95 -4.66 8.81
N LEU A 126 13.97 -4.13 9.53
CA LEU A 126 14.46 -2.75 9.35
C LEU A 126 14.75 -2.44 7.87
N LEU A 127 15.56 -3.26 7.21
CA LEU A 127 15.98 -3.02 5.83
C LEU A 127 14.80 -2.99 4.85
N HIS A 128 13.83 -3.87 5.03
CA HIS A 128 12.59 -3.82 4.24
C HIS A 128 11.77 -2.56 4.53
N GLN A 129 11.72 -2.13 5.79
CA GLN A 129 10.96 -0.93 6.18
C GLN A 129 11.53 0.34 5.56
N ILE A 130 12.85 0.46 5.43
CA ILE A 130 13.52 1.65 4.88
C ILE A 130 13.87 1.52 3.38
N SER A 131 13.52 0.40 2.75
CA SER A 131 13.68 0.20 1.31
C SER A 131 12.57 0.87 0.50
N SER A 132 12.73 0.88 -0.83
CA SER A 132 11.71 1.31 -1.79
C SER A 132 10.37 0.57 -1.71
N PHE A 133 10.28 -0.49 -0.89
CA PHE A 133 9.00 -1.11 -0.55
C PHE A 133 8.06 -0.15 0.18
N ASN A 134 8.60 0.76 0.98
CA ASN A 134 7.83 1.82 1.64
C ASN A 134 8.23 3.16 1.00
N PRO A 135 7.31 3.86 0.32
CA PRO A 135 7.60 5.16 -0.31
C PRO A 135 7.88 6.29 0.70
N TYR A 136 7.93 5.97 1.99
CA TYR A 136 7.99 6.89 3.12
C TYR A 136 9.43 7.20 3.59
N PHE A 137 10.44 6.50 3.07
CA PHE A 137 11.87 6.68 3.42
C PHE A 137 12.68 7.20 2.23
N MET A 138 12.12 8.16 1.51
CA MET A 138 12.81 8.89 0.44
C MET A 138 13.86 9.84 1.02
N ILE A 139 15.01 9.95 0.38
CA ILE A 139 16.08 10.85 0.79
C ILE A 139 15.86 12.23 0.17
N VAL A 140 15.84 13.26 1.02
CA VAL A 140 15.64 14.66 0.65
C VAL A 140 16.91 15.48 0.87
N SER A 141 17.05 16.61 0.18
CA SER A 141 18.16 17.55 0.39
C SER A 141 17.98 18.31 1.71
N LYS A 142 18.93 18.16 2.63
CA LYS A 142 18.98 18.90 3.90
C LYS A 142 18.99 20.41 3.64
N ALA A 143 19.93 20.87 2.80
CA ALA A 143 20.11 22.29 2.51
C ALA A 143 18.84 22.93 1.91
N HIS A 144 18.16 22.22 1.01
CA HIS A 144 16.92 22.74 0.39
C HIS A 144 15.79 22.89 1.40
N PHE A 145 15.59 21.90 2.27
CA PHE A 145 14.55 21.96 3.29
C PHE A 145 14.88 22.96 4.41
N GLU A 146 16.14 23.10 4.80
CA GLU A 146 16.56 24.12 5.78
C GLU A 146 16.39 25.54 5.22
N ALA A 147 16.65 25.75 3.92
CA ALA A 147 16.50 27.06 3.29
C ALA A 147 15.05 27.49 3.08
N LEU A 148 14.17 26.56 2.70
CA LEU A 148 12.78 26.87 2.32
C LEU A 148 11.74 26.56 3.40
N GLY A 149 12.07 25.68 4.34
CA GLY A 149 11.11 25.04 5.22
C GLY A 149 10.26 23.98 4.52
N VAL A 150 9.60 23.14 5.31
CA VAL A 150 8.88 21.94 4.83
C VAL A 150 7.79 22.27 3.80
N ALA A 151 6.97 23.29 4.07
CA ALA A 151 5.82 23.60 3.22
C ALA A 151 6.24 24.05 1.81
N GLU A 152 7.28 24.86 1.70
CA GLU A 152 7.76 25.37 0.42
C GLU A 152 8.64 24.34 -0.29
N ALA A 153 9.43 23.55 0.44
CA ALA A 153 10.13 22.38 -0.12
C ALA A 153 9.15 21.33 -0.70
N ASN A 154 7.95 21.18 -0.14
CA ASN A 154 6.91 20.32 -0.70
C ASN A 154 6.35 20.83 -2.04
N ARG A 155 6.30 22.16 -2.24
CA ARG A 155 5.86 22.75 -3.52
C ARG A 155 6.95 22.72 -4.58
N GLN A 156 8.21 22.68 -4.14
CA GLN A 156 9.39 22.67 -4.99
C GLN A 156 10.26 21.43 -4.68
N PRO A 157 9.77 20.21 -4.95
CA PRO A 157 10.49 19.00 -4.60
C PRO A 157 11.80 18.88 -5.40
N VAL A 158 12.90 18.71 -4.66
CA VAL A 158 14.24 18.50 -5.19
C VAL A 158 14.74 17.16 -4.67
N GLY A 159 14.89 16.19 -5.56
CA GLY A 159 15.39 14.86 -5.24
C GLY A 159 16.62 14.49 -6.05
N THR A 160 16.97 13.22 -6.02
CA THR A 160 18.10 12.63 -6.77
C THR A 160 17.64 11.70 -7.88
N GLY A 161 16.33 11.58 -8.08
CA GLY A 161 15.71 10.58 -8.93
C GLY A 161 15.80 10.85 -10.43
N PRO A 162 15.34 9.89 -11.24
CA PRO A 162 15.43 9.92 -12.70
C PRO A 162 14.56 10.99 -13.37
N TYR A 163 13.60 11.57 -12.66
CA TYR A 163 12.75 12.63 -13.15
C TYR A 163 12.73 13.80 -12.16
N SER A 164 12.66 15.04 -12.64
CA SER A 164 12.44 16.23 -11.82
C SER A 164 11.04 16.81 -12.07
N LEU A 165 10.51 17.55 -11.09
CA LEU A 165 9.26 18.27 -11.29
C LEU A 165 9.47 19.43 -12.26
N LYS A 166 8.77 19.43 -13.39
CA LYS A 166 8.76 20.53 -14.35
C LYS A 166 7.63 21.52 -14.06
N ARG A 167 6.43 21.00 -13.80
CA ARG A 167 5.24 21.82 -13.53
C ARG A 167 4.24 21.04 -12.70
N HIS A 168 3.60 21.73 -11.77
CA HIS A 168 2.47 21.22 -11.01
C HIS A 168 1.33 22.22 -11.06
N VAL A 169 0.18 21.80 -11.57
CA VAL A 169 -1.08 22.52 -11.44
C VAL A 169 -2.05 21.64 -10.67
N ARG A 170 -2.44 22.14 -9.50
CA ARG A 170 -3.23 21.37 -8.54
C ARG A 170 -4.53 20.86 -9.15
N ASN A 171 -4.89 19.60 -8.87
CA ASN A 171 -6.06 18.91 -9.40
C ASN A 171 -6.14 18.88 -10.94
N THR A 172 -5.02 19.11 -11.64
CA THR A 172 -4.99 19.20 -13.11
C THR A 172 -3.88 18.32 -13.67
N VAL A 173 -2.62 18.63 -13.36
CA VAL A 173 -1.47 17.91 -13.94
C VAL A 173 -0.21 18.03 -13.11
N VAL A 174 0.53 16.93 -13.03
CA VAL A 174 1.94 16.87 -12.60
C VAL A 174 2.77 16.51 -13.84
N GLU A 175 3.63 17.43 -14.26
CA GLU A 175 4.54 17.27 -15.39
C GLU A 175 5.95 17.02 -14.86
N LEU A 176 6.52 15.89 -15.25
CA LEU A 176 7.87 15.48 -14.89
C LEU A 176 8.76 15.49 -16.13
N GLU A 177 10.02 15.88 -15.96
CA GLU A 177 11.01 15.84 -17.02
C GLU A 177 12.19 14.93 -16.65
N ALA A 178 12.75 14.26 -17.65
CA ALA A 178 13.85 13.32 -17.45
C ALA A 178 15.14 14.04 -17.03
N VAL A 179 15.82 13.49 -16.04
CA VAL A 179 17.19 13.88 -15.69
C VAL A 179 18.15 13.21 -16.67
N GLN A 180 18.80 14.01 -17.52
CA GLN A 180 19.80 13.51 -18.46
C GLN A 180 20.99 12.91 -17.71
N ASN A 181 21.53 11.80 -18.21
CA ASN A 181 22.68 11.08 -17.62
C ASN A 181 22.51 10.73 -16.13
N HIS A 182 21.28 10.43 -15.71
CA HIS A 182 20.99 10.05 -14.33
C HIS A 182 21.80 8.83 -13.88
N TRP A 183 22.41 8.93 -12.69
CA TRP A 183 23.42 8.00 -12.16
C TRP A 183 22.99 6.53 -12.14
N ARG A 184 21.70 6.24 -11.96
CA ARG A 184 21.19 4.86 -11.83
C ARG A 184 20.66 4.27 -13.14
N LYS A 185 20.05 5.10 -13.99
CA LYS A 185 19.29 4.63 -15.14
C LYS A 185 19.01 5.78 -16.10
N THR A 186 18.97 5.46 -17.39
CA THR A 186 18.45 6.35 -18.43
C THR A 186 16.92 6.31 -18.40
N PRO A 187 16.23 7.44 -18.19
CA PRO A 187 14.76 7.50 -18.28
C PRO A 187 14.29 7.11 -19.69
N ALA A 188 13.28 6.23 -19.77
CA ALA A 188 12.74 5.77 -21.05
C ALA A 188 11.94 6.85 -21.80
N PHE A 189 11.43 7.85 -21.07
CA PHE A 189 10.64 8.95 -21.63
C PHE A 189 11.30 10.27 -21.26
N ALA A 190 11.34 11.22 -22.20
CA ALA A 190 11.85 12.56 -21.93
C ALA A 190 10.93 13.37 -20.99
N ARG A 191 9.63 13.06 -21.00
CA ARG A 191 8.59 13.74 -20.24
C ARG A 191 7.53 12.74 -19.81
N VAL A 192 7.00 12.92 -18.60
CA VAL A 192 5.86 12.16 -18.08
C VAL A 192 4.81 13.14 -17.57
N ASP A 193 3.62 13.11 -18.19
CA ASP A 193 2.47 13.88 -17.75
C ASP A 193 1.49 13.00 -17.01
N VAL A 194 1.18 13.37 -15.77
CA VAL A 194 0.16 12.72 -14.94
C VAL A 194 -1.02 13.67 -14.81
N ARG A 195 -2.10 13.39 -15.55
CA ARG A 195 -3.29 14.25 -15.62
C ARG A 195 -4.41 13.74 -14.73
N VAL A 196 -5.14 14.65 -14.09
CA VAL A 196 -6.35 14.35 -13.32
C VAL A 196 -7.56 14.39 -14.26
N VAL A 197 -8.21 13.25 -14.42
CA VAL A 197 -9.40 13.04 -15.26
C VAL A 197 -10.39 12.17 -14.48
N PRO A 198 -11.30 12.78 -13.69
CA PRO A 198 -12.15 12.03 -12.76
C PRO A 198 -13.09 11.01 -13.41
N ASP A 199 -13.54 11.29 -14.63
CA ASP A 199 -14.47 10.45 -15.38
C ASP A 199 -13.74 9.38 -16.21
N GLU A 200 -14.06 8.11 -15.97
CA GLU A 200 -13.43 6.98 -16.64
C GLU A 200 -13.71 6.96 -18.15
N ARG A 201 -14.92 7.33 -18.59
CA ARG A 201 -15.26 7.36 -20.02
C ARG A 201 -14.42 8.38 -20.79
N SER A 202 -14.14 9.51 -20.15
CA SER A 202 -13.22 10.54 -20.66
C SER A 202 -11.80 9.99 -20.76
N MET A 203 -11.30 9.28 -19.74
CA MET A 203 -9.99 8.61 -19.79
C MET A 203 -9.91 7.60 -20.95
N ILE A 204 -10.94 6.76 -21.13
CA ILE A 204 -11.00 5.80 -22.24
C ILE A 204 -11.01 6.51 -23.60
N SER A 205 -11.73 7.64 -23.70
CA SER A 205 -11.76 8.45 -24.93
C SER A 205 -10.38 9.05 -25.24
N MET A 206 -9.68 9.58 -24.23
CA MET A 206 -8.30 10.08 -24.38
C MET A 206 -7.33 8.97 -24.81
N LEU A 207 -7.46 7.77 -24.23
CA LEU A 207 -6.64 6.62 -24.63
C LEU A 207 -6.88 6.23 -26.10
N LYS A 208 -8.15 6.19 -26.54
CA LYS A 208 -8.52 5.92 -27.93
C LYS A 208 -8.05 6.99 -28.91
N ALA A 209 -8.02 8.25 -28.48
CA ALA A 209 -7.55 9.38 -29.27
C ALA A 209 -6.02 9.51 -29.31
N GLY A 210 -5.28 8.72 -28.50
CA GLY A 210 -3.83 8.85 -28.35
C GLY A 210 -3.39 10.04 -27.50
N GLU A 211 -4.31 10.65 -26.74
CA GLU A 211 -4.02 11.76 -25.82
C GLU A 211 -3.49 11.28 -24.45
N ALA A 212 -3.64 9.99 -24.15
CA ALA A 212 -3.08 9.33 -22.98
C ALA A 212 -2.50 7.95 -23.34
N ASP A 213 -1.30 7.63 -22.87
CA ASP A 213 -0.65 6.33 -23.09
C ASP A 213 -1.06 5.25 -22.06
N LEU A 214 -1.53 5.70 -20.90
CA LEU A 214 -1.90 4.85 -19.77
C LEU A 214 -3.05 5.50 -19.01
N ILE A 215 -4.05 4.69 -18.66
CA ILE A 215 -5.19 5.09 -17.83
C ILE A 215 -5.45 4.03 -16.76
N PHE A 216 -6.14 4.44 -15.69
CA PHE A 216 -6.86 3.50 -14.83
C PHE A 216 -8.20 3.14 -15.45
N ALA A 217 -8.51 1.84 -15.48
CA ALA A 217 -9.78 1.31 -15.95
C ALA A 217 -10.38 0.38 -14.88
N SER A 218 -11.68 0.48 -14.69
CA SER A 218 -12.47 -0.41 -13.85
C SER A 218 -12.65 -1.76 -14.53
N GLY A 219 -13.04 -2.77 -13.76
CA GLY A 219 -13.27 -4.10 -14.26
C GLY A 219 -14.29 -4.16 -15.42
N THR A 220 -15.33 -3.33 -15.33
CA THR A 220 -16.44 -3.29 -16.29
C THR A 220 -16.02 -2.77 -17.67
N SER A 221 -14.99 -1.92 -17.74
CA SER A 221 -14.46 -1.35 -18.98
C SER A 221 -13.49 -2.28 -19.73
N LEU A 222 -13.02 -3.36 -19.11
CA LEU A 222 -11.96 -4.20 -19.69
C LEU A 222 -12.38 -4.93 -20.96
N ALA A 223 -13.65 -5.35 -21.05
CA ALA A 223 -14.16 -6.01 -22.25
C ALA A 223 -14.11 -5.07 -23.47
N GLU A 224 -14.49 -3.81 -23.27
CA GLU A 224 -14.41 -2.76 -24.29
C GLU A 224 -12.95 -2.48 -24.68
N LEU A 225 -12.06 -2.28 -23.70
CA LEU A 225 -10.65 -1.99 -23.95
C LEU A 225 -9.94 -3.14 -24.67
N ARG A 226 -10.25 -4.40 -24.33
CA ARG A 226 -9.75 -5.58 -25.06
C ARG A 226 -10.28 -5.62 -26.49
N LYS A 227 -11.56 -5.32 -26.71
CA LYS A 227 -12.14 -5.24 -28.06
C LYS A 227 -11.47 -4.15 -28.90
N ALA A 228 -11.10 -3.05 -28.25
CA ALA A 228 -10.32 -1.96 -28.84
C ALA A 228 -8.80 -2.28 -28.97
N LYS A 229 -8.37 -3.51 -28.63
CA LYS A 229 -6.99 -4.02 -28.73
C LYS A 229 -5.97 -3.29 -27.85
N PHE A 230 -6.41 -2.63 -26.78
CA PHE A 230 -5.49 -2.10 -25.78
C PHE A 230 -4.89 -3.22 -24.92
N GLU A 231 -3.62 -3.05 -24.55
CA GLU A 231 -2.96 -3.93 -23.60
C GLU A 231 -3.49 -3.66 -22.18
N ILE A 232 -3.87 -4.73 -21.47
CA ILE A 232 -4.28 -4.65 -20.07
C ILE A 232 -3.08 -5.00 -19.20
N LEU A 233 -2.48 -3.97 -18.61
CA LEU A 233 -1.46 -4.16 -17.59
C LEU A 233 -2.13 -4.59 -16.29
N SER A 234 -1.69 -5.71 -15.74
CA SER A 234 -2.23 -6.29 -14.52
C SER A 234 -1.12 -6.64 -13.56
N ASN A 235 -1.31 -6.26 -12.31
CA ASN A 235 -0.40 -6.58 -11.23
C ASN A 235 -1.16 -7.40 -10.18
N PRO A 236 -1.03 -8.74 -10.19
CA PRO A 236 -1.70 -9.60 -9.22
C PRO A 236 -1.40 -9.18 -7.78
N GLY A 237 -2.44 -8.99 -6.97
CA GLY A 237 -2.29 -8.56 -5.57
C GLY A 237 -1.99 -7.08 -5.36
N ALA A 238 -1.99 -6.25 -6.42
CA ALA A 238 -1.88 -4.79 -6.29
C ALA A 238 -3.16 -4.13 -5.73
N TYR A 239 -4.27 -4.86 -5.76
CA TYR A 239 -5.55 -4.39 -5.29
C TYR A 239 -6.18 -5.42 -4.35
N PHE A 240 -6.77 -4.91 -3.27
CA PHE A 240 -7.53 -5.67 -2.30
C PHE A 240 -8.76 -4.88 -1.88
N ILE A 241 -9.92 -5.55 -1.81
CA ILE A 241 -11.10 -4.97 -1.19
C ILE A 241 -11.05 -5.31 0.30
N ASN A 242 -11.11 -4.27 1.14
CA ASN A 242 -11.17 -4.42 2.58
C ASN A 242 -12.56 -4.05 3.07
N VAL A 243 -13.32 -5.04 3.51
CA VAL A 243 -14.50 -4.79 4.34
C VAL A 243 -14.02 -4.64 5.78
N ALA A 244 -14.30 -3.50 6.42
CA ALA A 244 -13.88 -3.26 7.79
C ALA A 244 -15.09 -3.14 8.72
N PHE A 245 -15.03 -3.90 9.81
CA PHE A 245 -15.93 -3.75 10.95
C PHE A 245 -15.09 -3.65 12.23
N GLY A 246 -15.53 -2.80 13.15
CA GLY A 246 -14.72 -2.30 14.26
C GLY A 246 -14.44 -3.30 15.35
N GLY A 247 -13.75 -2.85 16.41
CA GLY A 247 -13.44 -3.68 17.57
C GLY A 247 -11.95 -3.71 17.86
N GLN A 248 -11.57 -3.20 19.03
CA GLN A 248 -10.23 -3.30 19.56
C GLN A 248 -10.16 -4.56 20.43
N VAL A 249 -9.22 -5.46 20.14
CA VAL A 249 -9.08 -6.74 20.87
C VAL A 249 -8.16 -6.65 22.08
N LEU A 250 -7.42 -5.55 22.22
CA LEU A 250 -6.48 -5.34 23.32
C LEU A 250 -7.04 -4.28 24.28
N LYS A 251 -7.30 -4.68 25.53
CA LYS A 251 -7.74 -3.81 26.64
C LYS A 251 -6.84 -2.61 26.86
N SER A 252 -5.56 -2.77 26.61
CA SER A 252 -4.54 -1.72 26.78
C SER A 252 -4.63 -0.59 25.75
N ARG A 253 -5.56 -0.66 24.79
CA ARG A 253 -5.65 0.28 23.67
C ARG A 253 -6.95 1.08 23.74
N GLU A 254 -6.88 2.33 23.32
CA GLU A 254 -8.04 3.20 23.18
C GLU A 254 -9.10 2.57 22.25
N GLY A 255 -10.37 2.69 22.64
CA GLY A 255 -11.51 2.14 21.90
C GLY A 255 -11.75 0.64 22.13
N TYR A 256 -11.09 0.02 23.13
CA TYR A 256 -11.50 -1.28 23.65
C TYR A 256 -12.91 -1.22 24.21
N ASP A 257 -13.69 -2.25 23.88
CA ASP A 257 -15.09 -2.38 24.28
C ASP A 257 -15.31 -3.83 24.72
N ALA A 258 -15.36 -4.04 26.04
CA ALA A 258 -15.58 -5.34 26.66
C ALA A 258 -16.93 -5.98 26.25
N SER A 259 -17.90 -5.17 25.79
CA SER A 259 -19.19 -5.68 25.33
C SER A 259 -19.15 -6.19 23.87
N SER A 260 -18.01 -6.09 23.19
CA SER A 260 -17.87 -6.51 21.79
C SER A 260 -17.87 -8.03 21.65
N PRO A 261 -18.86 -8.64 20.97
CA PRO A 261 -18.96 -10.10 20.82
C PRO A 261 -17.77 -10.76 20.11
N TRP A 262 -17.03 -10.02 19.29
CA TRP A 262 -15.94 -10.52 18.46
C TRP A 262 -14.55 -10.00 18.88
N ALA A 263 -14.49 -9.10 19.86
CA ALA A 263 -13.26 -8.44 20.29
C ALA A 263 -13.08 -8.36 21.83
N ASN A 264 -13.88 -9.10 22.59
CA ASN A 264 -13.73 -9.15 24.05
C ASN A 264 -12.52 -10.03 24.42
N GLU A 265 -11.54 -9.43 25.09
CA GLU A 265 -10.30 -10.08 25.57
C GLU A 265 -10.53 -10.92 26.83
N ASP A 266 -11.57 -10.63 27.64
CA ASP A 266 -11.96 -11.48 28.77
C ASP A 266 -12.61 -12.79 28.33
N GLU A 267 -13.13 -12.83 27.11
CA GLU A 267 -13.82 -13.99 26.55
C GLU A 267 -13.24 -14.38 25.19
N PRO A 268 -11.95 -14.77 25.14
CA PRO A 268 -11.21 -14.92 23.89
C PRO A 268 -11.75 -16.04 23.00
N GLU A 269 -12.19 -17.16 23.59
CA GLU A 269 -12.78 -18.28 22.83
C GLU A 269 -14.16 -17.93 22.26
N ARG A 270 -15.01 -17.27 23.05
CA ARG A 270 -16.31 -16.77 22.55
C ARG A 270 -16.10 -15.82 21.38
N SER A 271 -15.20 -14.85 21.57
CA SER A 271 -14.83 -13.89 20.52
C SER A 271 -14.27 -14.57 19.28
N ARG A 272 -13.43 -15.62 19.44
CA ARG A 272 -12.89 -16.41 18.33
C ARG A 272 -14.00 -17.11 17.53
N LYS A 273 -14.97 -17.75 18.20
CA LYS A 273 -16.10 -18.41 17.53
C LYS A 273 -16.95 -17.42 16.73
N VAL A 274 -17.22 -16.23 17.26
CA VAL A 274 -17.94 -15.18 16.53
C VAL A 274 -17.16 -14.78 15.26
N ARG A 275 -15.85 -14.56 15.37
CA ARG A 275 -14.99 -14.23 14.22
C ARG A 275 -14.96 -15.30 13.14
N GLU A 276 -14.91 -16.57 13.55
CA GLU A 276 -14.95 -17.72 12.66
C GLU A 276 -16.31 -17.82 11.94
N ALA A 277 -17.42 -17.65 12.68
CA ALA A 277 -18.76 -17.63 12.11
C ALA A 277 -18.93 -16.54 11.05
N LEU A 278 -18.40 -15.33 11.30
CA LEU A 278 -18.45 -14.23 10.34
C LEU A 278 -17.74 -14.57 9.03
N GLY A 279 -16.59 -15.26 9.10
CA GLY A 279 -15.84 -15.70 7.92
C GLY A 279 -16.57 -16.80 7.13
N LEU A 280 -17.10 -17.82 7.81
CA LEU A 280 -17.82 -18.92 7.17
C LEU A 280 -19.12 -18.49 6.49
N ALA A 281 -19.73 -17.40 6.94
CA ALA A 281 -20.96 -16.89 6.35
C ALA A 281 -20.77 -16.24 4.97
N ILE A 282 -19.53 -15.93 4.57
CA ILE A 282 -19.25 -15.17 3.35
C ILE A 282 -18.94 -16.12 2.19
N ASN A 283 -19.74 -16.03 1.12
CA ASN A 283 -19.48 -16.78 -0.12
C ASN A 283 -18.51 -16.01 -1.03
N THR A 284 -17.23 -16.04 -0.68
CA THR A 284 -16.15 -15.36 -1.43
C THR A 284 -16.11 -15.79 -2.91
N PRO A 285 -16.23 -17.08 -3.27
CA PRO A 285 -16.29 -17.48 -4.69
C PRO A 285 -17.47 -16.87 -5.46
N ASP A 286 -18.66 -16.81 -4.88
CA ASP A 286 -19.85 -16.22 -5.53
C ASP A 286 -19.69 -14.70 -5.74
N ILE A 287 -19.15 -14.01 -4.73
CA ILE A 287 -18.81 -12.58 -4.84
C ILE A 287 -17.81 -12.34 -5.98
N ILE A 288 -16.75 -13.15 -6.07
CA ILE A 288 -15.77 -13.05 -7.15
C ILE A 288 -16.41 -13.28 -8.51
N ALA A 289 -17.22 -14.32 -8.64
CA ALA A 289 -17.82 -14.69 -9.91
C ALA A 289 -18.85 -13.65 -10.39
N ARG A 290 -19.71 -13.16 -9.48
CA ARG A 290 -20.86 -12.31 -9.83
C ARG A 290 -20.58 -10.83 -9.78
N LEU A 291 -19.85 -10.35 -8.78
CA LEU A 291 -19.60 -8.93 -8.57
C LEU A 291 -18.27 -8.48 -9.17
N LEU A 292 -17.25 -9.34 -9.11
CA LEU A 292 -15.92 -9.03 -9.64
C LEU A 292 -15.65 -9.67 -11.01
N GLN A 293 -16.66 -10.26 -11.67
CA GLN A 293 -16.52 -10.85 -13.01
C GLN A 293 -15.34 -11.84 -13.15
N ASN A 294 -15.11 -12.65 -12.12
CA ASN A 294 -13.96 -13.57 -11.98
C ASN A 294 -12.57 -12.88 -11.89
N MET A 295 -12.52 -11.57 -11.72
CA MET A 295 -11.31 -10.81 -11.42
C MET A 295 -11.07 -10.86 -9.91
N GLY A 296 -10.78 -12.06 -9.41
CA GLY A 296 -10.63 -12.29 -7.99
C GLY A 296 -9.96 -13.62 -7.70
N ARG A 297 -9.15 -13.68 -6.64
CA ARG A 297 -8.90 -14.94 -5.93
C ARG A 297 -9.07 -14.73 -4.43
N PRO A 298 -9.65 -15.72 -3.73
CA PRO A 298 -9.62 -15.76 -2.28
C PRO A 298 -8.18 -15.86 -1.77
N PHE A 299 -7.94 -15.39 -0.55
CA PHE A 299 -6.66 -15.59 0.13
C PHE A 299 -6.85 -15.78 1.63
N ALA A 300 -5.97 -16.57 2.24
CA ALA A 300 -6.05 -16.92 3.66
C ALA A 300 -5.53 -15.81 4.59
N VAL A 301 -4.63 -14.95 4.10
CA VAL A 301 -3.94 -13.94 4.93
C VAL A 301 -3.96 -12.58 4.29
N ASN A 302 -4.36 -11.58 5.08
CA ASN A 302 -4.40 -10.19 4.65
C ASN A 302 -3.14 -9.72 3.92
N GLN A 303 -3.32 -9.14 2.72
CA GLN A 303 -2.28 -8.54 1.87
C GLN A 303 -1.19 -9.49 1.37
N PHE A 304 -1.27 -10.79 1.67
CA PHE A 304 -0.24 -11.74 1.30
C PHE A 304 -0.80 -12.82 0.37
N LEU A 305 -0.23 -12.83 -0.83
CA LEU A 305 -0.55 -13.80 -1.86
C LEU A 305 -0.05 -15.19 -1.45
N PRO A 306 -0.81 -16.27 -1.75
CA PRO A 306 -0.33 -17.64 -1.57
C PRO A 306 1.03 -17.86 -2.25
N GLY A 307 1.95 -18.52 -1.55
CA GLY A 307 3.33 -18.76 -1.99
C GLY A 307 4.30 -17.61 -1.69
N GLY A 308 3.84 -16.52 -1.07
CA GLY A 308 4.69 -15.45 -0.57
C GLY A 308 5.34 -15.80 0.78
N ILE A 309 6.40 -15.08 1.15
CA ILE A 309 7.17 -15.28 2.39
C ILE A 309 6.37 -15.15 3.71
N PHE A 310 5.14 -14.63 3.63
CA PHE A 310 4.23 -14.45 4.77
C PHE A 310 3.03 -15.41 4.72
N THR A 311 3.05 -16.41 3.85
CA THR A 311 2.00 -17.42 3.70
C THR A 311 2.59 -18.82 3.72
N GLN A 312 1.82 -19.79 4.21
CA GLN A 312 2.15 -21.20 4.03
C GLN A 312 1.33 -21.80 2.89
N PRO A 313 1.86 -22.79 2.15
CA PRO A 313 1.15 -23.41 1.03
C PRO A 313 -0.17 -24.09 1.42
N ASP A 314 -0.30 -24.54 2.66
CA ASP A 314 -1.45 -25.26 3.22
C ASP A 314 -2.51 -24.32 3.84
N TRP A 315 -2.26 -23.00 3.87
CA TRP A 315 -3.22 -22.04 4.40
C TRP A 315 -4.36 -21.81 3.41
N GLU A 316 -5.53 -22.34 3.75
CA GLU A 316 -6.76 -22.17 2.97
C GLU A 316 -7.61 -20.99 3.47
N PRO A 317 -8.26 -20.24 2.57
CA PRO A 317 -9.30 -19.29 2.95
C PRO A 317 -10.49 -20.01 3.60
N PRO A 318 -11.25 -19.36 4.50
CA PRO A 318 -12.47 -19.93 5.07
C PRO A 318 -13.43 -20.43 3.98
N ARG A 319 -13.96 -21.64 4.17
CA ARG A 319 -14.97 -22.23 3.27
C ARG A 319 -16.35 -21.67 3.62
N PHE A 320 -17.15 -21.40 2.59
CA PHE A 320 -18.52 -20.93 2.79
C PHE A 320 -19.39 -22.03 3.41
N ASP A 321 -19.80 -21.83 4.67
CA ASP A 321 -20.69 -22.72 5.42
C ASP A 321 -21.58 -21.91 6.39
N PRO A 322 -22.73 -21.40 5.91
CA PRO A 322 -23.64 -20.61 6.75
C PRO A 322 -24.31 -21.43 7.86
N ALA A 323 -24.35 -22.77 7.75
CA ALA A 323 -24.92 -23.63 8.79
C ALA A 323 -23.95 -23.76 9.96
N ALA A 324 -22.66 -24.00 9.68
CA ALA A 324 -21.60 -23.96 10.68
C ALA A 324 -21.47 -22.57 11.32
N ALA A 325 -21.62 -21.50 10.54
CA ALA A 325 -21.64 -20.13 11.07
C ALA A 325 -22.73 -19.93 12.13
N LYS A 326 -23.97 -20.35 11.86
CA LYS A 326 -25.08 -20.28 12.83
C LYS A 326 -24.80 -21.12 14.08
N ARG A 327 -24.24 -22.32 13.91
CA ARG A 327 -23.86 -23.20 15.04
C ARG A 327 -22.82 -22.53 15.93
N LEU A 328 -21.76 -21.97 15.34
CA LEU A 328 -20.71 -21.26 16.08
C LEU A 328 -21.23 -20.03 16.81
N LEU A 329 -22.17 -19.28 16.22
CA LEU A 329 -22.83 -18.16 16.91
C LEU A 329 -23.65 -18.66 18.11
N ALA A 330 -24.42 -19.74 17.97
CA ALA A 330 -25.16 -20.32 19.08
C ALA A 330 -24.23 -20.81 20.21
N GLU A 331 -23.15 -21.50 19.87
CA GLU A 331 -22.12 -21.93 20.84
C GLU A 331 -21.39 -20.75 21.50
N ALA A 332 -21.32 -19.61 20.83
CA ALA A 332 -20.80 -18.36 21.38
C ALA A 332 -21.83 -17.60 22.24
N GLY A 333 -23.03 -18.15 22.46
CA GLY A 333 -24.09 -17.51 23.24
C GLY A 333 -24.96 -16.52 22.44
N TYR A 334 -24.87 -16.54 21.11
CA TYR A 334 -25.61 -15.65 20.20
C TYR A 334 -26.50 -16.43 19.20
N PRO A 335 -27.40 -17.32 19.66
CA PRO A 335 -28.21 -18.16 18.75
C PRO A 335 -29.13 -17.36 17.82
N ASN A 336 -29.47 -16.13 18.21
CA ASN A 336 -30.31 -15.20 17.44
C ASN A 336 -29.53 -13.93 17.03
N GLY A 337 -28.20 -14.03 16.94
CA GLY A 337 -27.32 -12.87 16.79
C GLY A 337 -27.19 -12.06 18.09
N PHE A 338 -26.81 -10.79 17.95
CA PHE A 338 -26.58 -9.87 19.07
C PHE A 338 -27.43 -8.60 18.94
N ALA A 339 -27.79 -7.99 20.07
CA ALA A 339 -28.73 -6.86 20.13
C ALA A 339 -28.19 -5.56 19.50
N ARG A 340 -26.86 -5.40 19.43
CA ARG A 340 -26.18 -4.19 18.91
C ARG A 340 -25.94 -4.30 17.40
N PRO A 341 -26.15 -3.23 16.62
CA PRO A 341 -25.81 -3.23 15.21
C PRO A 341 -24.29 -3.31 15.01
N MET A 342 -23.86 -4.07 14.01
CA MET A 342 -22.48 -4.06 13.54
C MET A 342 -22.33 -2.95 12.50
N THR A 343 -21.45 -1.97 12.75
CA THR A 343 -21.14 -0.93 11.77
C THR A 343 -20.06 -1.41 10.80
N MET A 344 -20.40 -1.45 9.52
CA MET A 344 -19.47 -1.71 8.43
C MET A 344 -19.14 -0.40 7.72
N LEU A 345 -17.85 -0.13 7.56
CA LEU A 345 -17.38 1.04 6.81
C LEU A 345 -17.00 0.65 5.40
N VAL A 346 -17.45 1.45 4.45
CA VAL A 346 -17.15 1.29 3.02
C VAL A 346 -16.38 2.52 2.57
N VAL A 347 -15.15 2.31 2.09
CA VAL A 347 -14.31 3.40 1.59
C VAL A 347 -14.54 3.57 0.10
N GLN A 348 -14.93 4.78 -0.29
CA GLN A 348 -15.37 5.10 -1.64
C GLN A 348 -14.17 5.34 -2.58
N HIS A 349 -13.51 4.25 -3.00
CA HIS A 349 -12.45 4.31 -4.03
C HIS A 349 -12.79 3.54 -5.29
N ASN A 350 -13.74 2.62 -5.21
CA ASN A 350 -14.10 1.73 -6.31
C ASN A 350 -15.59 1.41 -6.20
N ALA A 351 -16.33 1.52 -7.29
CA ALA A 351 -17.76 1.21 -7.32
C ALA A 351 -18.05 -0.21 -6.79
N GLU A 352 -17.17 -1.16 -7.15
CA GLU A 352 -17.24 -2.58 -6.76
C GLU A 352 -17.16 -2.79 -5.24
N ALA A 353 -16.47 -1.91 -4.49
CA ALA A 353 -16.27 -2.08 -3.05
C ALA A 353 -17.58 -1.91 -2.27
N VAL A 354 -18.51 -1.07 -2.76
CA VAL A 354 -19.84 -0.90 -2.17
C VAL A 354 -20.66 -2.17 -2.39
N ASP A 355 -20.69 -2.69 -3.60
CA ASP A 355 -21.44 -3.91 -3.93
C ASP A 355 -20.90 -5.13 -3.16
N VAL A 356 -19.58 -5.25 -3.03
CA VAL A 356 -18.95 -6.30 -2.20
C VAL A 356 -19.36 -6.15 -0.74
N ALA A 357 -19.30 -4.94 -0.18
CA ALA A 357 -19.67 -4.70 1.20
C ALA A 357 -21.15 -5.05 1.45
N GLU A 358 -22.04 -4.69 0.53
CA GLU A 358 -23.46 -5.07 0.59
C GLU A 358 -23.67 -6.59 0.60
N ALA A 359 -22.98 -7.32 -0.29
CA ALA A 359 -23.05 -8.79 -0.32
C ALA A 359 -22.56 -9.42 1.00
N VAL A 360 -21.54 -8.86 1.62
CA VAL A 360 -21.02 -9.29 2.92
C VAL A 360 -22.01 -9.01 4.04
N ALA A 361 -22.61 -7.83 4.06
CA ALA A 361 -23.62 -7.48 5.05
C ALA A 361 -24.86 -8.39 4.95
N MET A 362 -25.34 -8.66 3.73
CA MET A 362 -26.43 -9.62 3.50
C MET A 362 -26.08 -11.04 3.96
N SER A 363 -24.81 -11.44 3.83
CA SER A 363 -24.32 -12.74 4.29
C SER A 363 -24.39 -12.86 5.81
N TRP A 364 -24.03 -11.79 6.53
CA TRP A 364 -24.15 -11.71 7.98
C TRP A 364 -25.60 -11.61 8.47
N GLU A 365 -26.47 -10.95 7.73
CA GLU A 365 -27.90 -10.88 8.05
C GLU A 365 -28.58 -12.27 7.96
N ARG A 366 -28.17 -13.12 7.01
CA ARG A 366 -28.66 -14.50 6.88
C ARG A 366 -28.33 -15.39 8.08
N ILE A 367 -27.32 -15.04 8.86
CA ILE A 367 -26.96 -15.74 10.11
C ILE A 367 -27.51 -15.04 11.37
N GLY A 368 -28.39 -14.04 11.21
CA GLY A 368 -29.12 -13.40 12.31
C GLY A 368 -28.50 -12.10 12.84
N LEU A 369 -27.50 -11.54 12.16
CA LEU A 369 -26.86 -10.29 12.60
C LEU A 369 -27.58 -9.06 12.03
N ARG A 370 -27.55 -7.95 12.78
CA ARG A 370 -28.02 -6.64 12.30
C ARG A 370 -26.82 -5.81 11.85
N VAL A 371 -26.74 -5.48 10.56
CA VAL A 371 -25.60 -4.75 9.98
C VAL A 371 -26.02 -3.34 9.57
N GLN A 372 -25.35 -2.34 10.14
CA GLN A 372 -25.46 -0.94 9.72
C GLN A 372 -24.34 -0.62 8.73
N ARG A 373 -24.72 -0.33 7.49
CA ARG A 373 -23.79 0.13 6.46
C ARG A 373 -23.56 1.62 6.62
N ARG A 374 -22.30 2.05 6.66
CA ARG A 374 -21.92 3.47 6.65
C ARG A 374 -20.92 3.68 5.53
N VAL A 375 -21.43 4.24 4.43
CA VAL A 375 -20.58 4.74 3.34
C VAL A 375 -19.96 6.04 3.83
N VAL A 376 -18.63 6.12 3.79
CA VAL A 376 -17.87 7.29 4.21
C VAL A 376 -16.84 7.62 3.15
N ASP A 377 -16.51 8.90 3.01
CA ASP A 377 -15.36 9.28 2.21
C ASP A 377 -14.05 8.82 2.88
N GLU A 378 -12.99 8.74 2.10
CA GLU A 378 -11.69 8.27 2.58
C GLU A 378 -11.14 9.14 3.71
N ALA A 379 -11.36 10.45 3.71
CA ALA A 379 -10.84 11.34 4.74
C ALA A 379 -11.56 11.09 6.08
N VAL A 380 -12.87 10.85 6.07
CA VAL A 380 -13.66 10.47 7.26
C VAL A 380 -13.25 9.10 7.78
N TRP A 381 -13.05 8.11 6.89
CA TRP A 381 -12.51 6.80 7.29
C TRP A 381 -11.10 6.93 7.90
N LYS A 382 -10.23 7.72 7.26
CA LYS A 382 -8.84 7.96 7.68
C LYS A 382 -8.70 8.80 8.94
N ASN A 383 -9.64 9.68 9.28
CA ASN A 383 -9.54 10.54 10.46
C ASN A 383 -10.35 10.01 11.65
N GLY A 384 -11.48 9.34 11.39
CA GLY A 384 -12.32 8.77 12.44
C GLY A 384 -11.87 7.38 12.90
N TRP A 385 -11.24 6.61 12.00
CA TRP A 385 -11.06 5.17 12.21
C TRP A 385 -9.61 4.70 12.07
N TYR A 386 -8.88 5.20 11.07
CA TYR A 386 -7.47 4.87 10.82
C TYR A 386 -6.46 5.40 11.87
N PRO A 387 -6.59 6.60 12.49
CA PRO A 387 -5.58 7.11 13.43
C PRO A 387 -5.72 6.48 14.81
N ARG A 388 -6.88 5.87 15.10
CA ARG A 388 -7.18 5.21 16.39
C ARG A 388 -6.83 3.72 16.41
N SER A 389 -6.21 3.18 15.35
CA SER A 389 -5.76 1.80 15.35
C SER A 389 -4.79 1.48 14.21
N THR A 390 -3.50 1.51 14.53
CA THR A 390 -2.51 0.68 13.84
C THR A 390 -2.89 -0.79 14.01
N MET A 391 -3.14 -1.52 12.91
CA MET A 391 -2.92 -2.97 12.73
C MET A 391 -3.43 -3.99 13.79
N GLN A 392 -4.15 -3.56 14.81
CA GLN A 392 -4.45 -4.34 16.02
C GLN A 392 -5.94 -4.40 16.35
N ARG A 393 -6.80 -3.83 15.50
CA ARG A 393 -8.22 -4.18 15.47
C ARG A 393 -8.38 -5.42 14.62
N TRP A 394 -9.11 -6.43 15.10
CA TRP A 394 -9.48 -7.54 14.24
C TRP A 394 -10.46 -7.01 13.21
N THR A 395 -10.01 -6.99 11.97
CA THR A 395 -10.82 -6.65 10.81
C THR A 395 -11.03 -7.99 10.11
N CYS A 396 -12.26 -8.54 10.03
CA CYS A 396 -12.48 -9.53 8.97
C CYS A 396 -12.57 -8.74 7.69
N TYR A 397 -11.44 -8.70 7.04
CA TYR A 397 -11.37 -8.33 5.67
C TYR A 397 -12.04 -9.44 4.85
N VAL A 398 -13.02 -9.09 4.05
CA VAL A 398 -13.44 -9.96 2.96
C VAL A 398 -12.45 -9.79 1.84
N HIS A 399 -11.50 -10.71 1.84
CA HIS A 399 -10.28 -10.65 1.09
C HIS A 399 -10.48 -11.05 -0.37
N LEU A 400 -10.61 -10.05 -1.22
CA LEU A 400 -10.72 -10.20 -2.67
C LEU A 400 -9.52 -9.52 -3.31
N SER A 401 -8.62 -10.29 -3.91
CA SER A 401 -7.52 -9.74 -4.72
C SER A 401 -7.87 -9.99 -6.17
N THR A 402 -7.87 -8.98 -7.03
CA THR A 402 -8.06 -9.14 -8.48
C THR A 402 -6.78 -9.69 -9.12
N PRO A 403 -6.75 -10.91 -9.70
CA PRO A 403 -5.72 -11.32 -10.63
C PRO A 403 -6.29 -11.21 -12.05
N LEU A 404 -5.83 -10.26 -12.84
CA LEU A 404 -6.02 -10.35 -14.28
C LEU A 404 -4.77 -10.97 -14.90
N GLY A 405 -4.64 -12.28 -14.79
CA GLY A 405 -3.66 -13.06 -15.54
C GLY A 405 -4.25 -13.49 -16.89
N ARG A 406 -3.43 -13.45 -17.95
CA ARG A 406 -3.74 -13.95 -19.31
C ARG A 406 -4.46 -15.30 -19.26
N VAL A 407 -5.60 -15.40 -19.96
CA VAL A 407 -6.06 -16.70 -20.48
C VAL A 407 -5.22 -16.96 -21.74
N PRO A 408 -4.32 -17.96 -21.76
CA PRO A 408 -3.72 -18.38 -23.02
C PRO A 408 -4.81 -19.07 -23.83
N ALA A 409 -5.07 -18.54 -25.02
CA ALA A 409 -5.83 -19.28 -26.03
C ALA A 409 -4.94 -20.45 -26.51
N GLY A 410 -5.10 -21.62 -25.89
CA GLY A 410 -4.68 -22.91 -26.42
C GLY A 410 -3.18 -23.24 -26.38
N GLY A 411 -2.90 -24.55 -26.25
CA GLY A 411 -1.70 -25.18 -26.79
C GLY A 411 -0.48 -25.26 -25.86
N VAL A 412 -0.17 -26.49 -25.47
CA VAL A 412 1.09 -26.92 -24.84
C VAL A 412 2.29 -26.59 -25.75
N ALA A 413 3.37 -26.05 -25.18
CA ALA A 413 4.76 -26.38 -25.54
C ALA A 413 5.75 -25.78 -24.52
N GLU A 414 6.67 -26.61 -24.06
CA GLU A 414 7.87 -26.26 -23.30
C GLU A 414 8.77 -25.26 -24.06
N GLY A 415 9.58 -24.48 -23.32
CA GLY A 415 10.84 -23.95 -23.87
C GLY A 415 11.25 -22.55 -23.44
N GLY A 416 12.37 -22.49 -22.71
CA GLY A 416 13.39 -21.44 -22.91
C GLY A 416 13.27 -20.17 -22.05
N HIS A 417 13.87 -20.22 -20.85
CA HIS A 417 14.32 -19.01 -20.18
C HIS A 417 15.41 -18.31 -21.02
N ARG A 418 15.03 -17.26 -21.78
CA ARG A 418 15.99 -16.26 -22.23
C ARG A 418 16.05 -15.13 -21.20
N ARG A 419 17.18 -15.08 -20.49
CA ARG A 419 17.65 -13.89 -19.77
C ARG A 419 17.80 -12.76 -20.81
N LEU A 420 17.20 -11.60 -20.55
CA LEU A 420 17.64 -10.36 -21.17
C LEU A 420 18.75 -9.74 -20.30
N PRO A 421 19.80 -9.14 -20.88
CA PRO A 421 21.02 -8.80 -20.17
C PRO A 421 20.93 -7.44 -19.46
N VAL A 422 21.63 -7.41 -18.31
CA VAL A 422 22.07 -6.30 -17.42
C VAL A 422 20.98 -5.60 -16.62
#